data_AF-A0A7X2D2S2-F1
#
_entry.id   AF-A0A7X2D2S2-F1
#
_cell.length_a   1.000
_cell.length_b   1.000
_cell.length_c   1.000
_cell.angle_alpha   90.00
_cell.angle_beta   90.00
_cell.angle_gamma   90.00
#
_symmetry.space_group_name_H-M   'P 1'
#
loop_
_entity.id
_entity.type
_entity.pdbx_description
1 polymer ?
#
loop_
_entity_poly.entity_id
_entity_poly.type
_entity_poly.pdbx_seq_one_letter_code
_entity_poly.pdbx_strand_id
1 'polypeptide(L)'
;MKAQGGGRDHQLFGQRGALLEAEGRGRPQFGIRRWGGRLWGRGGIGLCHARKMARRRRDVKNRTRTCRAGSGCLAIWTDRSTIRRKMKPIGVGRAAMSRIVTYYVFLNSPWSFMGGAPLAQVAHAAGATVEVRPIDLPRVFQETGGQPLSQRPKARQDYRLLELARWSRRRGLALVRHPDVFPCDERLAAACVMAHRAEGGDALALATAFGGAIWIANRDIGRRDVVVDVLTEQGLDADALLARAEGEADRWAAEREANTVAALADGCFGVPWYVVDGEAFWGQDRLDFVAEALAGAGE
;
A
#
# COMPACT_ATOMS: atom_id res chain seq x y z
N MET A 1 58.44 -9.54 48.66
CA MET A 1 59.76 -9.85 48.07
C MET A 1 59.65 -9.80 46.56
N LYS A 2 60.54 -9.02 45.92
CA LYS A 2 60.64 -8.82 44.47
C LYS A 2 61.48 -9.93 43.82
N ALA A 3 61.18 -10.26 42.57
CA ALA A 3 62.10 -10.67 41.48
C ALA A 3 61.19 -10.82 40.24
N GLN A 4 61.24 -10.10 39.11
CA GLN A 4 62.28 -9.49 38.27
C GLN A 4 63.29 -10.47 37.64
N GLY A 5 63.29 -10.47 36.30
CA GLY A 5 64.21 -11.11 35.34
C GLY A 5 63.43 -11.35 34.04
N GLY A 6 63.42 -10.45 33.06
CA GLY A 6 64.48 -10.20 32.06
C GLY A 6 64.33 -11.23 30.93
N GLY A 7 64.03 -10.96 29.67
CA GLY A 7 64.31 -9.83 28.79
C GLY A 7 65.05 -10.37 27.56
N ARG A 8 64.49 -10.21 26.35
CA ARG A 8 65.22 -9.83 25.11
C ARG A 8 64.32 -9.81 23.86
N ASP A 9 64.50 -8.73 23.12
CA ASP A 9 63.99 -8.39 21.80
C ASP A 9 64.40 -9.37 20.69
N HIS A 10 63.63 -9.38 19.59
CA HIS A 10 64.15 -9.01 18.28
C HIS A 10 63.00 -8.76 17.28
N GLN A 11 62.87 -7.51 16.83
CA GLN A 11 62.19 -7.11 15.60
C GLN A 11 62.91 -7.71 14.39
N LEU A 12 62.16 -8.16 13.37
CA LEU A 12 62.65 -8.11 11.98
C LEU A 12 61.49 -7.88 10.99
N PHE A 13 61.80 -7.01 10.05
CA PHE A 13 61.05 -6.43 8.94
C PHE A 13 60.50 -7.43 7.91
N GLY A 14 59.54 -6.97 7.10
CA GLY A 14 59.59 -7.24 5.65
C GLY A 14 58.26 -7.45 4.93
N GLN A 15 57.73 -6.39 4.35
CA GLN A 15 56.67 -6.41 3.33
C GLN A 15 57.10 -7.11 2.02
N ARG A 16 56.15 -7.72 1.31
CA ARG A 16 55.90 -7.73 -0.17
C ARG A 16 54.89 -8.86 -0.46
N GLY A 17 53.89 -8.73 -1.35
CA GLY A 17 53.62 -7.70 -2.34
C GLY A 17 52.19 -7.78 -2.86
N ALA A 18 51.82 -6.71 -3.56
CA ALA A 18 50.56 -6.50 -4.24
C ALA A 18 50.49 -7.33 -5.53
N LEU A 19 49.28 -7.79 -5.88
CA LEU A 19 48.87 -8.13 -7.24
C LEU A 19 47.34 -8.32 -7.27
N LEU A 20 46.64 -7.39 -7.91
CA LEU A 20 45.75 -7.62 -9.06
C LEU A 20 44.82 -6.41 -9.24
N GLU A 21 45.23 -5.53 -10.14
CA GLU A 21 44.31 -4.73 -10.94
C GLU A 21 43.57 -5.68 -11.90
N ALA A 22 42.25 -5.56 -11.98
CA ALA A 22 41.47 -6.06 -13.10
C ALA A 22 40.39 -5.02 -13.43
N GLU A 23 40.57 -4.42 -14.59
CA GLU A 23 39.67 -3.46 -15.20
C GLU A 23 38.28 -4.05 -15.51
N GLY A 24 37.28 -3.19 -15.39
CA GLY A 24 36.22 -3.03 -16.38
C GLY A 24 35.18 -4.15 -16.53
N ARG A 25 34.03 -4.03 -15.85
CA ARG A 25 32.70 -4.37 -16.42
C ARG A 25 31.64 -3.39 -15.92
N GLY A 26 30.82 -2.93 -16.87
CA GLY A 26 29.90 -1.81 -16.75
C GLY A 26 28.89 -1.89 -15.61
N ARG A 27 28.50 -0.70 -15.15
CA ARG A 27 27.38 -0.49 -14.22
C ARG A 27 26.11 -1.09 -14.83
N PRO A 28 25.39 -2.00 -14.14
CA PRO A 28 24.06 -2.36 -14.57
C PRO A 28 23.14 -1.18 -14.25
N GLN A 29 22.56 -0.57 -15.29
CA GLN A 29 21.40 0.29 -15.12
C GLN A 29 20.24 -0.59 -14.65
N PHE A 30 20.02 -0.65 -13.34
CA PHE A 30 18.82 -1.26 -12.78
C PHE A 30 17.65 -0.30 -12.98
N GLY A 31 17.06 -0.36 -14.16
CA GLY A 31 15.76 0.21 -14.41
C GLY A 31 14.75 -0.46 -13.47
N ILE A 32 14.24 0.30 -12.51
CA ILE A 32 13.01 -0.02 -11.81
C ILE A 32 11.97 -0.27 -12.91
N ARG A 33 11.58 -1.53 -13.11
CA ARG A 33 10.50 -1.86 -14.03
C ARG A 33 9.28 -1.13 -13.51
N ARG A 34 8.90 -0.07 -14.23
CA ARG A 34 7.60 0.57 -14.16
C ARG A 34 6.56 -0.55 -14.03
N TRP A 35 5.84 -0.59 -12.91
CA TRP A 35 4.68 -1.46 -12.76
C TRP A 35 3.60 -0.92 -13.70
N GLY A 36 3.75 -1.23 -14.98
CA GLY A 36 2.81 -0.87 -16.02
C GLY A 36 1.54 -1.66 -15.81
N GLY A 37 0.46 -0.94 -15.48
CA GLY A 37 -0.90 -1.45 -15.56
C GLY A 37 -1.15 -2.00 -16.96
N ARG A 38 -1.23 -3.34 -17.05
CA ARG A 38 -1.86 -3.98 -18.20
C ARG A 38 -3.36 -3.98 -17.94
N LEU A 39 -4.08 -3.25 -18.78
CA LEU A 39 -5.51 -3.42 -18.98
C LEU A 39 -5.78 -4.92 -19.26
N TRP A 40 -6.45 -5.59 -18.33
CA TRP A 40 -7.03 -6.90 -18.59
C TRP A 40 -8.41 -6.70 -19.22
N GLY A 41 -8.40 -6.45 -20.54
CA GLY A 41 -9.57 -6.47 -21.40
C GLY A 41 -9.96 -7.89 -21.76
N ARG A 42 -11.24 -8.21 -21.54
CA ARG A 42 -11.89 -9.49 -21.80
C ARG A 42 -11.78 -9.94 -23.27
N GLY A 43 -11.92 -11.26 -23.42
CA GLY A 43 -11.88 -12.03 -24.66
C GLY A 43 -12.73 -11.52 -25.82
N GLY A 44 -12.30 -11.95 -27.01
CA GLY A 44 -12.84 -11.52 -28.29
C GLY A 44 -14.18 -12.12 -28.66
N ILE A 45 -14.83 -11.44 -29.60
CA ILE A 45 -15.77 -12.01 -30.57
C ILE A 45 -15.61 -11.21 -31.88
N GLY A 46 -15.27 -11.94 -32.94
CA GLY A 46 -15.84 -11.85 -34.31
C GLY A 46 -16.00 -10.51 -35.03
N LEU A 47 -15.34 -10.43 -36.19
CA LEU A 47 -15.61 -9.52 -37.30
C LEU A 47 -17.12 -9.31 -37.58
N CYS A 48 -17.50 -8.08 -37.90
CA CYS A 48 -18.48 -7.84 -38.97
C CYS A 48 -18.30 -6.45 -39.60
N HIS A 49 -18.06 -6.44 -40.92
CA HIS A 49 -18.11 -5.27 -41.80
C HIS A 49 -19.54 -4.69 -41.84
N ALA A 50 -19.71 -3.38 -41.65
CA ALA A 50 -20.87 -2.68 -42.19
C ALA A 50 -20.63 -1.17 -42.37
N ARG A 51 -21.17 -0.67 -43.47
CA ARG A 51 -20.88 0.58 -44.18
C ARG A 51 -21.34 1.86 -43.46
N LYS A 52 -20.64 2.96 -43.78
CA LYS A 52 -21.10 4.35 -43.65
C LYS A 52 -22.46 4.55 -44.33
N MET A 53 -23.42 5.15 -43.62
CA MET A 53 -24.54 5.90 -44.19
C MET A 53 -24.83 7.09 -43.26
N ALA A 54 -24.79 8.29 -43.85
CA ALA A 54 -25.08 9.57 -43.22
C ALA A 54 -26.54 9.98 -43.46
N ARG A 55 -26.99 10.98 -42.68
CA ARG A 55 -28.24 11.80 -42.82
C ARG A 55 -29.50 11.09 -42.28
N ARG A 56 -30.46 11.74 -41.61
CA ARG A 56 -30.96 13.13 -41.60
C ARG A 56 -31.73 13.37 -40.29
N ARG A 57 -31.70 14.61 -39.78
CA ARG A 57 -32.63 15.15 -38.76
C ARG A 57 -34.08 15.14 -39.27
N ARG A 58 -35.05 14.94 -38.38
CA ARG A 58 -36.38 15.53 -38.51
C ARG A 58 -37.08 15.69 -37.15
N ASP A 59 -37.66 16.87 -36.99
CA ASP A 59 -38.38 17.40 -35.84
C ASP A 59 -39.59 16.58 -35.43
N VAL A 60 -39.86 16.51 -34.12
CA VAL A 60 -41.15 16.08 -33.55
C VAL A 60 -41.74 17.27 -32.80
N LYS A 61 -42.78 17.87 -33.39
CA LYS A 61 -43.68 18.81 -32.71
C LYS A 61 -44.90 18.06 -32.18
N ASN A 62 -45.03 18.12 -30.85
CA ASN A 62 -46.22 18.42 -30.04
C ASN A 62 -47.61 17.91 -30.50
N ARG A 63 -48.27 17.12 -29.64
CA ARG A 63 -49.74 17.12 -29.56
C ARG A 63 -50.21 16.89 -28.13
N THR A 64 -50.82 17.93 -27.58
CA THR A 64 -51.56 18.02 -26.34
C THR A 64 -52.85 17.17 -26.39
N ARG A 65 -53.18 16.51 -25.26
CA ARG A 65 -54.42 15.77 -25.03
C ARG A 65 -55.45 16.67 -24.34
N THR A 66 -56.67 16.67 -24.84
CA THR A 66 -57.88 17.19 -24.17
C THR A 66 -58.78 16.02 -23.78
N CYS A 67 -59.25 16.01 -22.54
CA CYS A 67 -60.23 15.08 -21.99
C CYS A 67 -61.67 15.49 -22.35
N ARG A 68 -62.58 14.52 -22.49
CA ARG A 68 -64.02 14.70 -22.22
C ARG A 68 -64.67 13.37 -21.81
N ALA A 69 -65.65 13.50 -20.90
CA ALA A 69 -66.34 12.47 -20.14
C ALA A 69 -67.51 11.79 -20.89
N GLY A 70 -67.95 10.64 -20.39
CA GLY A 70 -69.20 9.98 -20.81
C GLY A 70 -69.55 8.73 -19.99
N SER A 71 -70.73 8.76 -19.39
CA SER A 71 -71.42 7.90 -18.42
C SER A 71 -71.66 6.41 -18.76
N GLY A 72 -71.98 5.61 -17.73
CA GLY A 72 -73.08 4.62 -17.78
C GLY A 72 -72.75 3.14 -17.47
N CYS A 73 -73.33 2.63 -16.37
CA CYS A 73 -73.31 1.24 -15.88
C CYS A 73 -73.89 0.18 -16.84
N LEU A 74 -73.33 -1.04 -16.83
CA LEU A 74 -74.06 -2.27 -16.46
C LEU A 74 -73.08 -3.44 -16.20
N ALA A 75 -73.32 -4.18 -15.13
CA ALA A 75 -72.62 -5.42 -14.77
C ALA A 75 -73.10 -6.59 -15.64
N ILE A 76 -72.25 -7.60 -15.87
CA ILE A 76 -72.53 -9.06 -15.79
C ILE A 76 -71.17 -9.80 -15.79
N TRP A 77 -71.21 -11.00 -15.22
CA TRP A 77 -70.20 -11.83 -14.57
C TRP A 77 -69.16 -12.57 -15.44
N THR A 78 -68.22 -13.17 -14.68
CA THR A 78 -67.34 -14.32 -14.94
C THR A 78 -66.01 -14.07 -15.66
N ASP A 79 -64.90 -14.16 -14.94
CA ASP A 79 -64.07 -15.37 -14.95
C ASP A 79 -62.91 -15.24 -13.96
N ARG A 80 -62.63 -16.35 -13.29
CA ARG A 80 -61.69 -16.56 -12.22
C ARG A 80 -60.49 -17.30 -12.79
N SER A 81 -59.61 -16.64 -13.54
CA SER A 81 -58.27 -17.18 -13.79
C SER A 81 -57.28 -16.12 -14.27
N THR A 82 -56.07 -16.14 -13.71
CA THR A 82 -54.85 -15.50 -14.22
C THR A 82 -54.93 -13.98 -14.42
N ILE A 83 -54.35 -13.17 -13.53
CA ILE A 83 -52.96 -12.72 -13.66
C ILE A 83 -52.43 -12.38 -12.25
N ARG A 84 -51.72 -13.31 -11.61
CA ARG A 84 -50.71 -12.93 -10.60
C ARG A 84 -49.50 -12.44 -11.39
N ARG A 85 -49.40 -11.13 -11.65
CA ARG A 85 -48.10 -10.54 -11.99
C ARG A 85 -47.22 -10.75 -10.77
N LYS A 86 -46.32 -11.73 -10.84
CA LYS A 86 -45.13 -11.77 -9.99
C LYS A 86 -44.35 -10.48 -10.27
N MET A 87 -44.64 -9.42 -9.53
CA MET A 87 -43.64 -8.38 -9.33
C MET A 87 -42.49 -9.08 -8.60
N LYS A 88 -41.41 -9.35 -9.35
CA LYS A 88 -40.12 -9.64 -8.73
C LYS A 88 -39.86 -8.46 -7.79
N PRO A 89 -39.47 -8.70 -6.53
CA PRO A 89 -38.92 -7.61 -5.75
C PRO A 89 -37.78 -7.05 -6.59
N ILE A 90 -37.85 -5.75 -6.89
CA ILE A 90 -36.68 -5.02 -7.36
C ILE A 90 -35.74 -5.13 -6.17
N GLY A 91 -34.84 -6.10 -6.22
CA GLY A 91 -33.75 -6.18 -5.28
C GLY A 91 -33.06 -4.84 -5.39
N VAL A 92 -33.24 -4.01 -4.37
CA VAL A 92 -32.36 -2.87 -4.15
C VAL A 92 -31.03 -3.55 -3.89
N GLY A 93 -30.26 -3.74 -4.96
CA GLY A 93 -28.88 -4.18 -4.84
C GLY A 93 -28.27 -3.22 -3.85
N ARG A 94 -27.89 -3.73 -2.67
CA ARG A 94 -27.14 -2.97 -1.68
C ARG A 94 -25.95 -2.46 -2.47
N ALA A 95 -25.93 -1.18 -2.82
CA ALA A 95 -24.74 -0.58 -3.38
C ALA A 95 -23.67 -0.88 -2.33
N ALA A 96 -22.74 -1.78 -2.66
CA ALA A 96 -21.73 -2.19 -1.72
C ALA A 96 -20.93 -0.93 -1.40
N MET A 97 -21.14 -0.40 -0.20
CA MET A 97 -20.29 0.67 0.32
C MET A 97 -18.87 0.14 0.27
N SER A 98 -17.98 0.87 -0.41
CA SER A 98 -16.56 0.53 -0.46
C SER A 98 -16.07 0.36 0.97
N ARG A 99 -15.63 -0.86 1.34
CA ARG A 99 -15.06 -1.13 2.66
C ARG A 99 -13.69 -0.47 2.76
N ILE A 100 -13.29 -0.14 3.98
CA ILE A 100 -12.01 0.54 4.25
C ILE A 100 -11.12 -0.42 5.05
N VAL A 101 -9.88 -0.56 4.61
CA VAL A 101 -8.81 -1.18 5.41
C VAL A 101 -7.97 -0.05 5.99
N THR A 102 -8.01 0.14 7.31
CA THR A 102 -7.06 1.03 7.98
C THR A 102 -5.71 0.33 8.03
N TYR A 103 -4.66 0.96 7.50
CA TYR A 103 -3.32 0.40 7.42
C TYR A 103 -2.33 1.26 8.19
N TYR A 104 -1.93 0.82 9.39
CA TYR A 104 -0.86 1.46 10.15
C TYR A 104 0.50 0.99 9.67
N VAL A 105 1.35 1.95 9.31
CA VAL A 105 2.62 1.71 8.64
C VAL A 105 3.78 2.48 9.28
N PHE A 106 4.96 1.88 9.25
CA PHE A 106 6.25 2.52 9.49
C PHE A 106 7.10 2.26 8.25
N LEU A 107 7.58 3.30 7.57
CA LEU A 107 8.21 3.17 6.25
C LEU A 107 9.54 2.40 6.31
N ASN A 108 10.24 2.51 7.45
CA ASN A 108 11.44 1.76 7.78
C ASN A 108 11.16 0.26 7.99
N SER A 109 9.92 -0.20 8.17
CA SER A 109 9.65 -1.63 8.42
C SER A 109 9.78 -2.46 7.14
N PRO A 110 10.65 -3.49 7.11
CA PRO A 110 10.74 -4.39 5.95
C PRO A 110 9.46 -5.21 5.78
N TRP A 111 8.76 -5.49 6.88
CA TRP A 111 7.51 -6.23 6.86
C TRP A 111 6.40 -5.37 6.24
N SER A 112 6.38 -4.07 6.54
CA SER A 112 5.44 -3.15 5.90
C SER A 112 5.70 -3.03 4.40
N PHE A 113 6.96 -2.90 3.99
CA PHE A 113 7.34 -2.91 2.57
C PHE A 113 6.87 -4.19 1.85
N MET A 114 7.16 -5.37 2.42
CA MET A 114 6.75 -6.65 1.81
C MET A 114 5.23 -6.87 1.81
N GLY A 115 4.49 -6.23 2.73
CA GLY A 115 3.04 -6.29 2.82
C GLY A 115 2.29 -5.35 1.87
N GLY A 116 2.93 -4.26 1.41
CA GLY A 116 2.27 -3.21 0.63
C GLY A 116 1.64 -3.69 -0.69
N ALA A 117 2.42 -4.33 -1.56
CA ALA A 117 1.91 -4.83 -2.84
C ALA A 117 0.84 -5.94 -2.69
N PRO A 118 1.01 -6.94 -1.80
CA PRO A 118 -0.05 -7.89 -1.50
C PRO A 118 -1.33 -7.25 -0.92
N LEU A 119 -1.21 -6.24 -0.06
CA LEU A 119 -2.37 -5.51 0.46
C LEU A 119 -3.13 -4.80 -0.67
N ALA A 120 -2.43 -4.18 -1.61
CA ALA A 120 -3.05 -3.55 -2.77
C ALA A 120 -3.86 -4.56 -3.61
N GLN A 121 -3.34 -5.78 -3.78
CA GLN A 121 -4.04 -6.86 -4.48
C GLN A 121 -5.32 -7.29 -3.74
N VAL A 122 -5.23 -7.46 -2.42
CA VAL A 122 -6.38 -7.83 -1.58
C VAL A 122 -7.46 -6.75 -1.62
N ALA A 123 -7.10 -5.49 -1.41
CA ALA A 123 -8.03 -4.37 -1.45
C ALA A 123 -8.68 -4.22 -2.82
N HIS A 124 -7.90 -4.32 -3.90
CA HIS A 124 -8.42 -4.25 -5.27
C HIS A 124 -9.41 -5.38 -5.57
N ALA A 125 -9.08 -6.62 -5.19
CA ALA A 125 -9.97 -7.77 -5.40
C ALA A 125 -11.31 -7.64 -4.66
N ALA A 126 -11.30 -7.01 -3.49
CA ALA A 126 -12.50 -6.76 -2.68
C ALA A 126 -13.27 -5.49 -3.06
N GLY A 127 -12.74 -4.65 -3.96
CA GLY A 127 -13.29 -3.32 -4.21
C GLY A 127 -13.25 -2.41 -2.98
N ALA A 128 -12.25 -2.60 -2.11
CA ALA A 128 -12.03 -1.84 -0.89
C ALA A 128 -10.95 -0.75 -1.10
N THR A 129 -10.99 0.27 -0.25
CA THR A 129 -9.98 1.33 -0.20
C THR A 129 -9.04 1.12 0.98
N VAL A 130 -7.77 1.52 0.84
CA VAL A 130 -6.78 1.43 1.92
C VAL A 130 -6.51 2.82 2.48
N GLU A 131 -6.78 3.00 3.76
CA GLU A 131 -6.48 4.22 4.50
C GLU A 131 -5.09 4.09 5.14
N VAL A 132 -4.06 4.57 4.44
CA VAL A 132 -2.66 4.48 4.87
C VAL A 132 -2.37 5.49 5.97
N ARG A 133 -1.92 5.04 7.13
CA ARG A 133 -1.63 5.86 8.31
C ARG A 133 -0.20 5.62 8.80
N PRO A 134 0.77 6.46 8.38
CA PRO A 134 2.09 6.44 8.99
C PRO A 134 2.02 6.72 10.50
N ILE A 135 2.79 5.99 11.29
CA ILE A 135 2.82 6.09 12.76
C ILE A 135 4.24 6.25 13.31
N ASP A 136 4.35 6.69 14.56
CA ASP A 136 5.58 6.65 15.34
C ASP A 136 5.75 5.28 16.02
N LEU A 137 6.42 4.36 15.31
CA LEU A 137 6.65 3.01 15.82
C LEU A 137 7.51 2.97 17.11
N PRO A 138 8.57 3.78 17.27
CA PRO A 138 9.28 3.88 18.55
C PRO A 138 8.36 4.17 19.74
N ARG A 139 7.41 5.11 19.59
CA ARG A 139 6.41 5.39 20.61
C ARG A 139 5.49 4.20 20.87
N VAL A 140 5.00 3.52 19.82
CA VAL A 140 4.19 2.30 19.99
C VAL A 140 4.95 1.27 20.83
N PHE A 141 6.22 1.01 20.53
CA PHE A 141 7.03 0.09 21.31
C PHE A 141 7.20 0.52 22.77
N GLN A 142 7.39 1.81 23.03
CA GLN A 142 7.50 2.34 24.38
C GLN A 142 6.23 2.08 25.20
N GLU A 143 5.04 2.24 24.60
CA GLU A 143 3.76 2.11 25.30
C GLU A 143 3.28 0.65 25.41
N THR A 144 3.64 -0.23 24.47
CA THR A 144 3.17 -1.63 24.46
C THR A 144 4.21 -2.64 24.95
N GLY A 145 5.36 -2.19 25.47
CA GLY A 145 6.46 -3.06 25.91
C GLY A 145 7.25 -3.71 24.77
N GLY A 146 7.15 -3.17 23.56
CA GLY A 146 7.97 -3.57 22.42
C GLY A 146 9.43 -3.11 22.59
N GLN A 147 10.36 -3.79 21.92
CA GLN A 147 11.76 -3.39 21.89
C GLN A 147 12.20 -3.00 20.47
N PRO A 148 12.92 -1.87 20.31
CA PRO A 148 13.64 -1.55 19.08
C PRO A 148 14.58 -2.70 18.66
N LEU A 149 14.82 -2.86 17.35
CA LEU A 149 15.58 -4.01 16.83
C LEU A 149 16.94 -4.20 17.51
N SER A 150 17.69 -3.11 17.72
CA SER A 150 19.03 -3.12 18.33
C SER A 150 19.05 -3.60 19.78
N GLN A 151 17.92 -3.48 20.49
CA GLN A 151 17.78 -3.87 21.89
C GLN A 151 17.24 -5.29 22.07
N ARG A 152 16.76 -5.93 20.99
CA ARG A 152 16.22 -7.29 21.06
C ARG A 152 17.33 -8.32 21.32
N PRO A 153 17.04 -9.43 22.01
CA PRO A 153 17.99 -10.54 22.15
C PRO A 153 18.51 -11.04 20.80
N LYS A 154 19.78 -11.44 20.75
CA LYS A 154 20.46 -11.90 19.52
C LYS A 154 19.65 -12.96 18.76
N ALA A 155 19.05 -13.93 19.47
CA ALA A 155 18.22 -14.96 18.86
C ALA A 155 17.04 -14.39 18.03
N ARG A 156 16.40 -13.31 18.49
CA ARG A 156 15.32 -12.64 17.74
C ARG A 156 15.84 -11.86 16.54
N GLN A 157 17.03 -11.27 16.65
CA GLN A 157 17.69 -10.59 15.54
C GLN A 157 18.09 -11.59 14.45
N ASP A 158 18.69 -12.72 14.82
CA ASP A 158 19.09 -13.79 13.90
C ASP A 158 17.86 -14.41 13.20
N TYR A 159 16.81 -14.72 13.96
CA TYR A 159 15.57 -15.26 13.42
C TYR A 159 14.90 -14.29 12.42
N ARG A 160 14.89 -12.98 12.73
CA ARG A 160 14.40 -11.96 11.81
C ARG A 160 15.13 -12.04 10.46
N LEU A 161 16.45 -12.21 10.44
CA LEU A 161 17.22 -12.29 9.19
C LEU A 161 16.90 -13.55 8.38
N LEU A 162 16.65 -14.67 9.06
CA LEU A 162 16.17 -15.90 8.43
C LEU A 162 14.82 -15.66 7.75
N GLU A 163 13.87 -15.04 8.45
CA GLU A 163 12.56 -14.74 7.90
C GLU A 163 12.61 -13.73 6.76
N LEU A 164 13.46 -12.69 6.83
CA LEU A 164 13.65 -11.78 5.72
C LEU A 164 14.15 -12.51 4.46
N ALA A 165 15.07 -13.46 4.61
CA ALA A 165 15.56 -14.27 3.49
C ALA A 165 14.47 -15.21 2.93
N ARG A 166 13.64 -15.79 3.82
CA ARG A 166 12.54 -16.69 3.44
C ARG A 166 11.44 -15.93 2.68
N TRP A 167 10.99 -14.81 3.22
CA TRP A 167 9.91 -14.01 2.65
C TRP A 167 10.33 -13.28 1.39
N SER A 168 11.53 -12.72 1.33
CA SER A 168 12.05 -12.11 0.09
C SER A 168 12.06 -13.11 -1.06
N ARG A 169 12.54 -14.34 -0.83
CA ARG A 169 12.48 -15.43 -1.82
C ARG A 169 11.05 -15.77 -2.23
N ARG A 170 10.15 -15.95 -1.25
CA ARG A 170 8.72 -16.26 -1.51
C ARG A 170 8.02 -15.18 -2.33
N ARG A 171 8.39 -13.91 -2.12
CA ARG A 171 7.81 -12.74 -2.82
C ARG A 171 8.57 -12.36 -4.10
N GLY A 172 9.68 -13.01 -4.42
CA GLY A 172 10.51 -12.68 -5.58
C GLY A 172 11.22 -11.32 -5.46
N LEU A 173 11.53 -10.87 -4.25
CA LEU A 173 12.16 -9.58 -3.97
C LEU A 173 13.67 -9.73 -3.78
N ALA A 174 14.46 -8.90 -4.46
CA ALA A 174 15.91 -8.79 -4.26
C ALA A 174 16.24 -7.92 -3.03
N LEU A 175 15.81 -8.37 -1.86
CA LEU A 175 15.88 -7.61 -0.61
C LEU A 175 17.33 -7.47 -0.10
N VAL A 176 17.77 -6.24 0.15
CA VAL A 176 18.97 -5.95 0.94
C VAL A 176 18.62 -6.20 2.41
N ARG A 177 19.08 -7.33 2.97
CA ARG A 177 18.71 -7.77 4.33
C ARG A 177 19.31 -6.90 5.44
N HIS A 178 20.41 -6.23 5.13
CA HIS A 178 21.11 -5.27 5.99
C HIS A 178 21.38 -3.99 5.21
N PRO A 179 20.36 -3.14 4.98
CA PRO A 179 20.60 -1.83 4.39
C PRO A 179 21.46 -1.00 5.35
N ASP A 180 22.48 -0.34 4.84
CA ASP A 180 23.38 0.52 5.64
C ASP A 180 22.63 1.75 6.18
N VAL A 181 21.53 2.10 5.52
CA VAL A 181 20.68 3.27 5.80
C VAL A 181 19.61 2.99 6.85
N PHE A 182 19.42 1.74 7.28
CA PHE A 182 18.33 1.36 8.18
C PHE A 182 18.77 1.33 9.66
N PRO A 183 18.02 1.93 10.60
CA PRO A 183 16.87 2.82 10.37
C PRO A 183 17.30 4.25 9.98
N CYS A 184 16.45 4.93 9.23
CA CYS A 184 16.60 6.34 8.84
C CYS A 184 15.43 7.21 9.34
N ASP A 185 15.60 8.53 9.28
CA ASP A 185 14.52 9.47 9.62
C ASP A 185 13.44 9.50 8.53
N GLU A 186 12.30 8.86 8.76
CA GLU A 186 11.21 8.82 7.76
C GLU A 186 10.21 9.99 7.85
N ARG A 187 10.42 11.00 8.71
CA ARG A 187 9.41 12.04 8.96
C ARG A 187 8.95 12.76 7.69
N LEU A 188 9.89 13.21 6.87
CA LEU A 188 9.58 13.91 5.61
C LEU A 188 8.86 12.99 4.62
N ALA A 189 9.33 11.75 4.47
CA ALA A 189 8.70 10.77 3.60
C ALA A 189 7.27 10.42 4.06
N ALA A 190 7.06 10.25 5.38
CA ALA A 190 5.73 10.03 5.96
C ALA A 190 4.80 11.24 5.76
N ALA A 191 5.31 12.46 5.90
CA ALA A 191 4.55 13.68 5.58
C ALA A 191 4.13 13.71 4.10
N CYS A 192 5.03 13.33 3.17
CA CYS A 192 4.68 13.20 1.75
C CYS A 192 3.59 12.15 1.50
N VAL A 193 3.62 11.00 2.20
CA VAL A 193 2.56 9.98 2.13
C VAL A 193 1.20 10.54 2.58
N MET A 194 1.17 11.25 3.71
CA MET A 194 -0.07 11.84 4.24
C MET A 194 -0.59 12.99 3.37
N ALA A 195 0.31 13.86 2.87
CA ALA A 195 -0.04 14.92 1.94
C ALA A 195 -0.61 14.36 0.63
N HIS A 196 0.03 13.34 0.05
CA HIS A 196 -0.45 12.69 -1.17
C HIS A 196 -1.82 12.04 -0.96
N ARG A 197 -2.04 11.40 0.19
CA ARG A 197 -3.34 10.85 0.60
C ARG A 197 -4.42 11.93 0.67
N ALA A 198 -4.11 13.07 1.30
CA ALA A 198 -5.05 14.17 1.47
C ALA A 198 -5.52 14.78 0.13
N GLU A 199 -4.72 14.62 -0.93
CA GLU A 199 -5.05 15.03 -2.30
C GLU A 199 -5.74 13.92 -3.12
N GLY A 200 -6.09 12.79 -2.50
CA GLY A 200 -6.72 11.64 -3.16
C GLY A 200 -5.75 10.75 -3.95
N GLY A 201 -4.45 10.91 -3.70
CA GLY A 201 -3.39 10.11 -4.30
C GLY A 201 -3.28 8.69 -3.75
N ASP A 202 -2.54 7.84 -4.46
CA ASP A 202 -2.26 6.46 -4.05
C ASP A 202 -1.15 6.42 -2.99
N ALA A 203 -1.54 6.70 -1.75
CA ALA A 203 -0.65 6.69 -0.60
C ALA A 203 -0.03 5.31 -0.33
N LEU A 204 -0.70 4.21 -0.73
CA LEU A 204 -0.19 2.85 -0.54
C LEU A 204 0.98 2.57 -1.50
N ALA A 205 0.83 2.97 -2.76
CA ALA A 205 1.91 2.89 -3.73
C ALA A 205 3.12 3.73 -3.27
N LEU A 206 2.89 4.96 -2.81
CA LEU A 206 3.97 5.84 -2.35
C LEU A 206 4.68 5.31 -1.08
N ALA A 207 3.94 4.85 -0.08
CA ALA A 207 4.52 4.22 1.11
C ALA A 207 5.35 2.97 0.76
N THR A 208 4.86 2.16 -0.18
CA THR A 208 5.58 0.97 -0.69
C THR A 208 6.85 1.37 -1.44
N ALA A 209 6.81 2.46 -2.22
CA ALA A 209 7.96 2.98 -2.96
C ALA A 209 9.08 3.46 -2.01
N PHE A 210 8.75 4.17 -0.93
CA PHE A 210 9.72 4.54 0.10
C PHE A 210 10.33 3.30 0.78
N GLY A 211 9.52 2.30 1.10
CA GLY A 211 10.03 1.02 1.58
C GLY A 211 11.00 0.36 0.59
N GLY A 212 10.71 0.42 -0.72
CA GLY A 212 11.59 -0.08 -1.78
C GLY A 212 12.91 0.68 -1.87
N ALA A 213 12.89 1.99 -1.66
CA ALA A 213 14.11 2.81 -1.62
C ALA A 213 15.09 2.30 -0.54
N ILE A 214 14.59 1.96 0.65
CA ILE A 214 15.40 1.38 1.73
C ILE A 214 15.80 -0.06 1.41
N TRP A 215 14.81 -0.93 1.18
CA TRP A 215 14.98 -2.37 1.26
C TRP A 215 15.42 -3.04 -0.05
N ILE A 216 15.35 -2.34 -1.18
CA ILE A 216 15.85 -2.81 -2.48
C ILE A 216 17.02 -1.95 -2.95
N ALA A 217 16.88 -0.63 -2.87
CA ALA A 217 17.86 0.31 -3.44
C ALA A 217 18.93 0.79 -2.44
N ASN A 218 18.82 0.44 -1.15
CA ASN A 218 19.73 0.92 -0.09
C ASN A 218 19.90 2.45 -0.08
N ARG A 219 18.80 3.18 -0.28
CA ARG A 219 18.75 4.66 -0.27
C ARG A 219 18.11 5.16 1.02
N ASP A 220 18.71 6.19 1.59
CA ASP A 220 18.29 6.83 2.85
C ASP A 220 17.15 7.81 2.59
N ILE A 221 15.91 7.44 2.96
CA ILE A 221 14.73 8.30 2.80
C ILE A 221 14.66 9.44 3.82
N GLY A 222 15.61 9.54 4.75
CA GLY A 222 15.80 10.72 5.60
C GLY A 222 16.54 11.85 4.90
N ARG A 223 17.08 11.61 3.70
CA ARG A 223 17.64 12.66 2.87
C ARG A 223 16.58 13.22 1.91
N ARG A 224 16.49 14.55 1.87
CA ARG A 224 15.54 15.27 1.01
C ARG A 224 15.68 14.93 -0.47
N ASP A 225 16.92 14.79 -0.97
CA ASP A 225 17.18 14.46 -2.38
C ASP A 225 16.68 13.05 -2.74
N VAL A 226 16.83 12.07 -1.85
CA VAL A 226 16.25 10.73 -2.04
C VAL A 226 14.72 10.78 -2.05
N VAL A 227 14.11 11.62 -1.21
CA VAL A 227 12.66 11.82 -1.24
C VAL A 227 12.22 12.39 -2.59
N VAL A 228 12.88 13.42 -3.11
CA VAL A 228 12.63 13.97 -4.46
C VAL A 228 12.70 12.89 -5.53
N ASP A 229 13.77 12.07 -5.51
CA ASP A 229 13.96 11.00 -6.49
C ASP A 229 12.81 9.99 -6.45
N VAL A 230 12.41 9.53 -5.25
CA VAL A 230 11.31 8.57 -5.11
C VAL A 230 9.99 9.15 -5.61
N LEU A 231 9.67 10.41 -5.26
CA LEU A 231 8.46 11.08 -5.74
C LEU A 231 8.45 11.18 -7.28
N THR A 232 9.58 11.57 -7.87
CA THR A 232 9.74 11.68 -9.32
C THR A 232 9.62 10.32 -10.01
N GLU A 233 10.20 9.27 -9.44
CA GLU A 233 10.09 7.89 -9.93
C GLU A 233 8.65 7.36 -9.91
N GLN A 234 7.82 7.84 -8.96
CA GLN A 234 6.38 7.56 -8.93
C GLN A 234 5.56 8.43 -9.90
N GLY A 235 6.20 9.36 -10.63
CA GLY A 235 5.55 10.27 -11.57
C GLY A 235 4.77 11.39 -10.90
N LEU A 236 5.11 11.73 -9.65
CA LEU A 236 4.51 12.82 -8.89
C LEU A 236 5.28 14.13 -9.14
N ASP A 237 4.60 15.26 -8.95
CA ASP A 237 5.25 16.57 -8.87
C ASP A 237 5.97 16.66 -7.50
N ALA A 238 7.25 16.30 -7.52
CA ALA A 238 8.06 16.21 -6.31
C ALA A 238 8.18 17.58 -5.59
N ASP A 239 8.32 18.67 -6.35
CA ASP A 239 8.47 20.01 -5.78
C ASP A 239 7.17 20.48 -5.13
N ALA A 240 6.03 20.29 -5.79
CA ALA A 240 4.72 20.67 -5.24
C ALA A 240 4.41 19.88 -3.97
N LEU A 241 4.63 18.55 -3.98
CA LEU A 241 4.33 17.71 -2.84
C LEU A 241 5.30 17.94 -1.66
N LEU A 242 6.57 18.21 -1.93
CA LEU A 242 7.53 18.60 -0.89
C LEU A 242 7.18 19.96 -0.29
N ALA A 243 6.86 20.96 -1.11
CA ALA A 243 6.44 22.26 -0.62
C ALA A 243 5.22 22.14 0.31
N ARG A 244 4.29 21.22 0.02
CA ARG A 244 3.16 20.89 0.89
C ARG A 244 3.58 20.17 2.17
N ALA A 245 4.42 19.15 2.05
CA ALA A 245 4.89 18.37 3.20
C ALA A 245 5.72 19.22 4.18
N GLU A 246 6.57 20.11 3.66
CA GLU A 246 7.43 21.00 4.45
C GLU A 246 6.65 22.24 4.93
N GLY A 247 5.79 22.83 4.09
CA GLY A 247 5.01 24.02 4.41
C GLY A 247 3.91 23.79 5.45
N GLU A 248 3.44 22.55 5.61
CA GLU A 248 2.46 22.14 6.62
C GLU A 248 3.04 21.11 7.60
N ALA A 249 4.35 21.18 7.88
CA ALA A 249 5.05 20.20 8.71
C ALA A 249 4.37 19.93 10.07
N ASP A 250 3.90 20.97 10.77
CA ASP A 250 3.22 20.83 12.07
C ASP A 250 1.90 20.06 11.94
N ARG A 251 1.15 20.27 10.86
CA ARG A 251 -0.09 19.53 10.57
C ARG A 251 0.22 18.05 10.39
N TRP A 252 1.22 17.72 9.58
CA TRP A 252 1.58 16.32 9.31
C TRP A 252 2.18 15.64 10.55
N ALA A 253 2.92 16.37 11.38
CA ALA A 253 3.38 15.87 12.67
C ALA A 253 2.20 15.56 13.61
N ALA A 254 1.22 16.46 13.71
CA ALA A 254 0.00 16.26 14.50
C ALA A 254 -0.86 15.10 13.94
N GLU A 255 -0.95 14.93 12.62
CA GLU A 255 -1.65 13.81 12.00
C GLU A 255 -0.95 12.47 12.30
N ARG A 256 0.39 12.42 12.23
CA ARG A 256 1.16 11.21 12.59
C ARG A 256 0.98 10.85 14.07
N GLU A 257 0.95 11.85 14.93
CA GLU A 257 0.67 11.70 16.36
C GLU A 257 -0.75 11.12 16.58
N ALA A 258 -1.77 11.69 15.93
CA ALA A 258 -3.13 11.18 15.99
C ALA A 258 -3.26 9.75 15.43
N ASN A 259 -2.57 9.44 14.33
CA ASN A 259 -2.50 8.08 13.79
C ASN A 259 -1.87 7.10 14.80
N THR A 260 -0.86 7.54 15.54
CA THR A 260 -0.18 6.71 16.54
C THR A 260 -1.10 6.43 17.74
N VAL A 261 -1.83 7.43 18.22
CA VAL A 261 -2.86 7.26 19.27
C VAL A 261 -3.97 6.32 18.80
N ALA A 262 -4.45 6.47 17.56
CA ALA A 262 -5.45 5.58 16.99
C ALA A 262 -4.95 4.13 16.87
N ALA A 263 -3.70 3.94 16.43
CA ALA A 263 -3.09 2.62 16.36
C ALA A 263 -3.03 1.96 17.74
N LEU A 264 -2.60 2.69 18.77
CA LEU A 264 -2.57 2.19 20.15
C LEU A 264 -3.98 1.82 20.66
N ALA A 265 -4.99 2.63 20.34
CA ALA A 265 -6.39 2.33 20.67
C ALA A 265 -6.91 1.06 19.96
N ASP A 266 -6.44 0.80 18.74
CA ASP A 266 -6.72 -0.44 17.98
C ASP A 266 -5.86 -1.63 18.45
N GLY A 267 -5.09 -1.48 19.54
CA GLY A 267 -4.25 -2.54 20.11
C GLY A 267 -2.95 -2.80 19.35
N CYS A 268 -2.54 -1.90 18.45
CA CYS A 268 -1.32 -2.05 17.67
C CYS A 268 -0.07 -2.03 18.56
N PHE A 269 0.73 -3.10 18.48
CA PHE A 269 2.04 -3.22 19.15
C PHE A 269 3.20 -3.43 18.15
N GLY A 270 2.91 -3.36 16.85
CA GLY A 270 3.88 -3.56 15.79
C GLY A 270 3.25 -3.39 14.40
N VAL A 271 4.08 -3.38 13.36
CA VAL A 271 3.66 -3.12 11.98
C VAL A 271 4.16 -4.19 11.01
N PRO A 272 3.50 -4.39 9.85
CA PRO A 272 2.25 -3.74 9.42
C PRO A 272 1.05 -4.20 10.25
N TRP A 273 0.11 -3.29 10.50
CA TRP A 273 -1.13 -3.56 11.22
C TRP A 273 -2.31 -3.12 10.37
N TYR A 274 -3.31 -3.99 10.24
CA TYR A 274 -4.51 -3.74 9.44
C TYR A 274 -5.74 -3.79 10.34
N VAL A 275 -6.72 -2.93 10.08
CA VAL A 275 -8.04 -3.00 10.73
C VAL A 275 -9.13 -3.00 9.65
N VAL A 276 -10.05 -3.95 9.72
CA VAL A 276 -11.22 -4.07 8.85
C VAL A 276 -12.45 -4.21 9.74
N ASP A 277 -13.38 -3.26 9.65
CA ASP A 277 -14.63 -3.24 10.45
C ASP A 277 -14.43 -3.51 11.96
N GLY A 278 -13.33 -2.99 12.51
CA GLY A 278 -12.97 -3.12 13.93
C GLY A 278 -12.14 -4.36 14.29
N GLU A 279 -11.97 -5.30 13.36
CA GLU A 279 -11.10 -6.47 13.55
C GLU A 279 -9.66 -6.16 13.14
N ALA A 280 -8.69 -6.56 13.96
CA ALA A 280 -7.28 -6.23 13.79
C ALA A 280 -6.42 -7.43 13.32
N PHE A 281 -5.47 -7.17 12.42
CA PHE A 281 -4.57 -8.17 11.84
C PHE A 281 -3.12 -7.67 11.81
N TRP A 282 -2.19 -8.44 12.37
CA TRP A 282 -0.79 -8.05 12.49
C TRP A 282 0.15 -8.93 11.66
N GLY A 283 0.86 -8.29 10.71
CA GLY A 283 1.92 -8.92 9.93
C GLY A 283 1.60 -9.04 8.44
N GLN A 284 2.65 -9.01 7.60
CA GLN A 284 2.51 -9.13 6.14
C GLN A 284 2.00 -10.51 5.67
N ASP A 285 1.95 -11.47 6.58
CA ASP A 285 1.50 -12.85 6.43
C ASP A 285 0.03 -13.04 6.88
N ARG A 286 -0.66 -11.97 7.30
CA ARG A 286 -2.09 -12.03 7.70
C ARG A 286 -3.08 -11.55 6.64
N LEU A 287 -2.60 -11.28 5.43
CA LEU A 287 -3.44 -10.71 4.38
C LEU A 287 -4.52 -11.66 3.85
N ASP A 288 -4.37 -12.97 4.01
CA ASP A 288 -5.43 -13.93 3.70
C ASP A 288 -6.63 -13.73 4.65
N PHE A 289 -6.39 -13.50 5.95
CA PHE A 289 -7.43 -13.15 6.92
C PHE A 289 -8.06 -11.78 6.63
N VAL A 290 -7.27 -10.79 6.20
CA VAL A 290 -7.80 -9.50 5.75
C VAL A 290 -8.74 -9.68 4.55
N ALA A 291 -8.39 -10.56 3.60
CA ALA A 291 -9.23 -10.86 2.45
C ALA A 291 -10.54 -11.56 2.87
N GLU A 292 -10.47 -12.53 3.79
CA GLU A 292 -11.64 -13.19 4.38
C GLU A 292 -12.56 -12.18 5.08
N ALA A 293 -12.00 -11.30 5.91
CA ALA A 293 -12.73 -10.25 6.59
C ALA A 293 -13.45 -9.34 5.57
N LEU A 294 -12.76 -8.93 4.50
CA LEU A 294 -13.30 -8.09 3.41
C LEU A 294 -14.37 -8.78 2.55
N ALA A 295 -14.32 -10.10 2.40
CA ALA A 295 -15.37 -10.87 1.72
C ALA A 295 -16.70 -10.89 2.51
N GLY A 296 -16.64 -10.53 3.79
CA GLY A 296 -17.74 -10.66 4.73
C GLY A 296 -17.75 -12.10 5.23
N ALA A 297 -17.27 -12.30 6.46
CA ALA A 297 -17.57 -13.54 7.16
C ALA A 297 -19.10 -13.67 7.18
N GLY A 298 -19.62 -14.66 6.47
CA GLY A 298 -21.02 -15.01 6.53
C GLY A 298 -21.32 -15.51 7.93
N GLU A 299 -21.68 -14.60 8.82
CA GLU A 299 -22.46 -14.90 10.02
C GLU A 299 -23.96 -14.79 9.70
#